data_AF-A0A969K9T5-F1
#
_entry.id   AF-A0A969K9T5-F1
#
_cell.length_a   1.000
_cell.length_b   1.000
_cell.length_c   1.000
_cell.angle_alpha   90.00
_cell.angle_beta   90.00
_cell.angle_gamma   90.00
#
_symmetry.space_group_name_H-M   'P 1'
#
loop_
_entity.id
_entity.type
_entity.pdbx_description
1 polymer ?
#
loop_
_entity_poly.entity_id
_entity_poly.type
_entity_poly.pdbx_seq_one_letter_code
_entity_poly.pdbx_strand_id
1 'polypeptide(L)'
;MMHTLTIELPNDAYVQLETAARQIGKTVDMLVVELLTSQLLPVAAPSERDQVTVALQAAGMLAEPSAEMQHIATQGATISEAAVRQALSRAGGTPLSEMVLEQRGPKA
;
A
#
# COMPACT_ATOMS: atom_id res chain seq x y z
N MET A 1 -7.34 12.28 -23.15
CA MET A 1 -8.35 13.19 -23.74
C MET A 1 -8.70 14.24 -22.70
N MET A 2 -8.86 15.50 -23.09
CA MET A 2 -9.22 16.59 -22.17
C MET A 2 -10.74 16.81 -22.22
N HIS A 3 -11.41 16.70 -21.08
CA HIS A 3 -12.85 16.92 -20.97
C HIS A 3 -13.06 18.17 -20.12
N THR A 4 -13.87 19.11 -20.60
CA THR A 4 -14.21 20.35 -19.89
C THR A 4 -15.62 20.22 -19.33
N LEU A 5 -15.75 20.44 -18.02
CA LEU A 5 -17.02 20.45 -17.30
C LEU A 5 -17.20 21.85 -16.69
N THR A 6 -18.35 22.47 -16.95
CA THR A 6 -18.73 23.76 -16.35
C THR A 6 -19.82 23.50 -15.33
N ILE A 7 -19.64 23.98 -14.11
CA ILE A 7 -20.57 23.78 -12.99
C ILE A 7 -20.97 25.15 -12.46
N GLU A 8 -22.28 25.40 -12.38
CA GLU A 8 -22.80 26.56 -11.67
C GLU A 8 -22.95 26.23 -10.18
N LEU A 9 -22.25 27.00 -9.35
CA LEU A 9 -22.25 26.83 -7.90
C LEU A 9 -23.01 28.00 -7.25
N PRO A 10 -23.88 27.73 -6.27
CA PRO A 10 -24.35 28.76 -5.36
C PRO A 10 -23.17 29.52 -4.73
N ASN A 11 -23.33 30.83 -4.52
CA ASN A 11 -22.22 31.70 -4.12
C ASN A 11 -21.61 31.29 -2.77
N ASP A 12 -22.45 30.86 -1.84
CA ASP A 12 -22.07 30.27 -0.56
C ASP A 12 -21.22 29.00 -0.71
N ALA A 13 -21.56 28.11 -1.65
CA ALA A 13 -20.77 26.92 -1.94
C ALA A 13 -19.41 27.26 -2.54
N TYR A 14 -19.35 28.25 -3.45
CA TYR A 14 -18.10 28.72 -4.04
C TYR A 14 -17.16 29.35 -2.99
N VAL A 15 -17.68 30.17 -2.08
CA VAL A 15 -16.88 30.81 -1.00
C VAL A 15 -16.30 29.77 -0.04
N GLN A 16 -17.07 28.74 0.31
CA GLN A 16 -16.58 27.65 1.16
C GLN A 16 -15.47 26.87 0.47
N LEU A 17 -15.64 26.58 -0.82
CA LEU A 17 -14.66 25.88 -1.64
C LEU A 17 -13.35 26.67 -1.76
N GLU A 18 -13.43 27.99 -1.99
CA GLU A 18 -12.26 28.87 -2.05
C GLU A 18 -11.52 28.91 -0.71
N THR A 19 -12.27 28.97 0.40
CA THR A 19 -11.71 28.97 1.75
C THR A 19 -10.98 27.66 2.04
N ALA A 20 -11.59 26.52 1.71
CA ALA A 20 -10.98 25.21 1.86
C ALA A 20 -9.72 25.06 0.99
N ALA A 21 -9.76 25.52 -0.26
CA ALA A 21 -8.62 25.48 -1.17
C ALA A 21 -7.43 26.27 -0.60
N ARG A 22 -7.67 27.47 -0.06
CA ARG A 22 -6.63 28.29 0.60
C ARG A 22 -6.04 27.62 1.84
N GLN A 23 -6.87 26.98 2.68
CA GLN A 23 -6.40 26.31 3.89
C GLN A 23 -5.45 25.14 3.57
N ILE A 24 -5.71 24.43 2.47
CA ILE A 24 -4.96 23.25 2.05
C ILE A 24 -3.83 23.62 1.06
N GLY A 25 -3.69 24.91 0.71
CA GLY A 25 -2.68 25.41 -0.22
C GLY A 25 -2.87 24.94 -1.67
N LYS A 26 -4.10 24.58 -2.06
CA LYS A 26 -4.46 24.10 -3.40
C LYS A 26 -5.27 25.15 -4.15
N THR A 27 -5.32 25.04 -5.48
CA THR A 27 -6.28 25.82 -6.28
C THR A 27 -7.67 25.20 -6.20
N VAL A 28 -8.70 26.02 -6.46
CA VAL A 28 -10.10 25.56 -6.49
C VAL A 28 -10.28 24.43 -7.51
N ASP A 29 -9.70 24.56 -8.71
CA ASP A 29 -9.78 23.53 -9.76
C ASP A 29 -9.20 22.19 -9.30
N MET A 30 -8.03 22.20 -8.66
CA MET A 30 -7.43 20.97 -8.13
C MET A 30 -8.31 20.31 -7.08
N LEU A 31 -8.87 21.10 -6.16
CA LEU A 31 -9.73 20.60 -5.10
C LEU A 31 -11.02 20.00 -5.66
N VAL A 32 -11.62 20.63 -6.68
CA VAL A 32 -12.84 20.14 -7.35
C VAL A 32 -12.57 18.83 -8.07
N VAL A 33 -11.46 18.74 -8.81
CA VAL A 33 -11.08 17.50 -9.50
C VAL A 33 -10.86 16.38 -8.49
N GLU A 34 -10.17 16.64 -7.38
CA GLU A 34 -9.91 15.65 -6.33
C GLU A 34 -11.19 15.19 -5.63
N LEU A 35 -12.11 16.11 -5.30
CA LEU A 35 -13.41 15.79 -4.71
C LEU A 35 -14.27 14.96 -5.67
N LEU A 36 -14.38 15.38 -6.94
CA LEU A 36 -15.13 14.63 -7.95
C LEU A 36 -14.52 13.26 -8.18
N THR A 37 -13.20 13.16 -8.24
CA THR A 37 -12.51 11.88 -8.44
C THR A 37 -12.72 10.95 -7.24
N SER A 38 -12.66 11.48 -6.02
CA SER A 38 -12.85 10.70 -4.79
C SER A 38 -14.29 10.21 -4.61
N GLN A 39 -15.28 10.98 -5.08
CA GLN A 39 -16.70 10.63 -4.96
C GLN A 39 -17.22 9.78 -6.13
N LEU A 40 -16.64 9.92 -7.33
CA LEU A 40 -17.06 9.20 -8.53
C LEU A 40 -16.32 7.87 -8.72
N LEU A 41 -15.09 7.76 -8.21
CA LEU A 41 -14.46 6.46 -8.11
C LEU A 41 -15.12 5.73 -6.95
N PRO A 42 -15.69 4.52 -7.14
CA PRO A 42 -15.99 3.68 -6.01
C PRO A 42 -14.65 3.47 -5.29
N VAL A 43 -14.50 4.06 -4.11
CA VAL A 43 -13.51 3.59 -3.15
C VAL A 43 -13.81 2.10 -3.04
N ALA A 44 -12.94 1.28 -3.62
CA ALA A 44 -13.11 -0.16 -3.58
C ALA A 44 -13.36 -0.49 -2.12
N ALA A 45 -14.54 -1.07 -1.84
CA ALA A 45 -14.88 -1.45 -0.48
C ALA A 45 -13.67 -2.19 0.09
N PRO A 46 -13.14 -1.78 1.25
CA PRO A 46 -11.94 -2.39 1.80
C PRO A 46 -12.21 -3.89 1.83
N SER A 47 -11.29 -4.66 1.25
CA SER A 47 -11.44 -6.11 1.21
C SER A 47 -11.58 -6.63 2.65
N GLU A 48 -12.14 -7.81 2.86
CA GLU A 48 -12.17 -8.42 4.20
C GLU A 48 -10.77 -8.43 4.83
N ARG A 49 -9.72 -8.63 4.02
CA ARG A 49 -8.33 -8.53 4.44
C ARG A 49 -8.00 -7.15 4.99
N ASP A 50 -8.36 -6.08 4.28
CA ASP A 50 -8.08 -4.70 4.70
C ASP A 50 -8.82 -4.37 6.01
N GLN A 51 -10.07 -4.82 6.14
CA GLN A 51 -10.86 -4.64 7.36
C GLN A 51 -10.22 -5.36 8.55
N VAL A 52 -9.78 -6.61 8.36
CA VAL A 52 -9.07 -7.39 9.39
C VAL A 52 -7.73 -6.75 9.75
N THR A 53 -6.97 -6.27 8.76
CA THR A 53 -5.70 -5.57 9.00
C THR A 53 -5.90 -4.32 9.86
N VAL A 54 -6.91 -3.50 9.54
CA VAL A 54 -7.24 -2.31 10.33
C VAL A 54 -7.68 -2.68 11.75
N ALA A 55 -8.51 -3.71 11.91
CA ALA A 55 -8.94 -4.19 13.22
C ALA A 55 -7.77 -4.69 14.07
N LEU A 56 -6.82 -5.42 13.47
CA LEU A 56 -5.62 -5.92 14.15
C LEU A 56 -4.64 -4.80 14.51
N GLN A 57 -4.48 -3.79 13.64
CA GLN A 57 -3.68 -2.59 13.96
C GLN A 57 -4.29 -1.81 15.12
N ALA A 58 -5.61 -1.58 15.10
CA ALA A 58 -6.33 -0.88 16.17
C ALA A 58 -6.25 -1.63 17.52
N ALA A 59 -6.22 -2.96 17.48
CA ALA A 59 -6.02 -3.80 18.66
C ALA A 59 -4.54 -3.89 19.13
N GLY A 60 -3.60 -3.25 18.43
CA GLY A 60 -2.17 -3.37 18.71
C GLY A 60 -1.59 -4.77 18.42
N MET A 61 -2.35 -5.62 17.72
CA MET A 61 -1.97 -6.99 17.35
C MET A 61 -1.17 -7.05 16.05
N LEU A 62 -1.20 -5.98 15.25
CA LEU A 62 -0.34 -5.78 14.10
C LEU A 62 0.66 -4.67 14.44
N ALA A 63 1.89 -5.04 14.75
CA ALA A 63 2.98 -4.11 15.01
C ALA A 63 3.84 -3.95 13.76
N GLU A 64 4.22 -2.71 13.45
CA GLU A 64 5.25 -2.45 12.46
C GLU A 64 6.58 -3.08 12.92
N PRO A 65 7.36 -3.70 12.02
CA PRO A 65 8.65 -4.25 12.37
C PRO A 65 9.56 -3.15 12.94
N SER A 66 10.22 -3.43 14.07
CA SER A 66 11.18 -2.48 14.64
C SER A 66 12.34 -2.21 13.68
N ALA A 67 13.06 -1.09 13.86
CA ALA A 67 14.23 -0.78 13.04
C ALA A 67 15.27 -1.92 13.02
N GLU A 68 15.42 -2.62 14.14
CA GLU A 68 16.29 -3.80 14.25
C GLU A 68 15.75 -4.98 13.42
N MET A 69 14.45 -5.26 13.47
CA MET A 69 13.82 -6.30 12.65
C MET A 69 13.92 -5.99 11.15
N GLN A 70 13.76 -4.73 10.76
CA GLN A 70 13.93 -4.28 9.38
C GLN A 70 15.39 -4.44 8.93
N HIS A 71 16.34 -4.12 9.80
CA HIS A 71 17.76 -4.29 9.53
C HIS A 71 18.13 -5.78 9.38
N ILE A 72 17.58 -6.65 10.23
CA ILE A 72 17.74 -8.11 10.10
C ILE A 72 17.08 -8.63 8.82
N ALA A 73 15.91 -8.14 8.44
CA ALA A 73 15.27 -8.53 7.18
C ALA A 73 16.10 -8.11 5.95
N THR A 74 16.69 -6.92 6.00
CA THR A 74 17.50 -6.36 4.90
C THR A 74 18.86 -7.05 4.79
N GLN A 75 19.48 -7.39 5.92
CA GLN A 75 20.79 -8.08 5.95
C GLN A 75 20.69 -9.60 5.89
N GLY A 76 19.58 -10.18 6.35
CA GLY A 76 19.31 -11.61 6.41
C GLY A 76 18.68 -12.18 5.14
N ALA A 77 18.17 -11.32 4.24
CA ALA A 77 17.79 -11.72 2.88
C ALA A 77 19.06 -11.93 2.02
N THR A 78 19.81 -12.98 2.34
CA THR A 78 20.99 -13.40 1.58
C THR A 78 20.65 -13.96 0.19
N ILE A 79 19.37 -14.16 -0.11
CA ILE A 79 18.87 -14.72 -1.37
C ILE A 79 17.80 -13.81 -1.95
N SER A 80 17.98 -13.43 -3.22
CA SER A 80 16.98 -12.65 -3.96
C SER A 80 15.74 -13.47 -4.29
N GLU A 81 14.57 -12.85 -4.35
CA GLU A 81 13.32 -13.50 -4.74
C GLU A 81 13.44 -14.23 -6.08
N ALA A 82 14.18 -13.65 -7.03
CA ALA A 82 14.47 -14.26 -8.32
C ALA A 82 15.27 -15.58 -8.19
N ALA A 83 16.26 -15.64 -7.30
CA ALA A 83 17.01 -16.86 -7.02
C ALA A 83 16.14 -17.92 -6.32
N VAL A 84 15.25 -17.51 -5.40
CA VAL A 84 14.27 -18.42 -4.78
C VAL A 84 13.31 -19.00 -5.83
N ARG A 85 12.73 -18.16 -6.69
CA ARG A 85 11.83 -18.61 -7.77
C ARG A 85 12.54 -19.50 -8.77
N GLN A 86 13.80 -19.22 -9.10
CA GLN A 86 14.60 -20.05 -9.99
C GLN A 86 14.94 -21.41 -9.35
N ALA A 87 15.24 -21.44 -8.06
CA ALA A 87 15.47 -22.70 -7.33
C ALA A 87 14.17 -23.54 -7.26
N LEU A 88 13.05 -22.91 -6.93
CA LEU A 88 11.75 -23.58 -6.83
C LEU A 88 11.22 -24.10 -8.16
N SER A 89 11.45 -23.37 -9.26
CA SER A 89 11.05 -23.82 -10.61
C SER A 89 11.90 -24.97 -11.14
N ARG A 90 13.16 -25.09 -10.68
CA ARG A 90 14.02 -26.26 -10.97
C ARG A 90 13.67 -27.47 -10.10
N ALA A 91 13.20 -27.25 -8.87
CA ALA A 91 12.92 -28.27 -7.87
C ALA A 91 11.54 -28.94 -8.04
N GLY A 92 11.22 -29.41 -9.25
CA GLY A 92 10.03 -30.24 -9.51
C GLY A 92 10.02 -31.62 -8.80
N GLY A 93 10.66 -31.73 -7.63
CA GLY A 93 10.79 -32.95 -6.84
C GLY A 93 11.34 -32.77 -5.42
N THR A 94 11.99 -31.65 -5.08
CA THR A 94 12.63 -31.47 -3.76
C THR A 94 11.86 -30.45 -2.91
N PRO A 95 11.32 -30.85 -1.74
CA PRO A 95 10.55 -29.94 -0.90
C PRO A 95 11.41 -28.79 -0.35
N LEU A 96 10.80 -27.61 -0.19
CA LEU A 96 11.46 -26.38 0.29
C LEU A 96 12.25 -26.58 1.60
N SER A 97 11.78 -27.50 2.46
CA SER A 97 12.43 -27.89 3.70
C SER A 97 13.84 -28.50 3.51
N GLU A 98 14.06 -29.28 2.45
CA GLU A 98 15.37 -29.88 2.17
C GLU A 98 16.36 -28.85 1.62
N MET A 99 15.91 -27.97 0.71
CA MET A 99 16.77 -26.90 0.18
C MET A 99 17.25 -25.94 1.27
N VAL A 100 16.39 -25.61 2.24
CA VAL A 100 16.76 -24.74 3.37
C VAL A 100 17.75 -25.43 4.33
N LEU A 101 17.67 -26.77 4.47
CA LEU A 101 18.61 -27.54 5.28
C LEU A 101 20.00 -27.64 4.62
N GLU A 102 20.07 -27.86 3.31
CA GLU A 102 21.33 -27.89 2.55
C GLU A 102 22.05 -26.53 2.56
N GLN A 103 21.28 -25.44 2.48
CA GLN A 103 21.82 -24.07 2.49
C GLN A 103 22.24 -23.58 3.88
N ARG A 104 21.80 -24.24 4.96
CA ARG A 104 22.14 -23.86 6.34
C ARG A 104 23.57 -24.20 6.75
N GLY A 105 24.32 -24.95 5.93
CA GLY A 105 25.66 -25.43 6.27
C GLY A 105 25.65 -26.44 7.44
N PRO A 106 26.77 -27.14 7.71
CA PRO A 106 26.84 -28.12 8.78
C PRO A 106 26.60 -27.47 10.13
N LYS A 107 25.69 -28.06 10.91
CA LYS A 107 25.41 -27.68 12.29
C LYS A 107 26.66 -27.95 13.13
N ALA A 108 27.31 -26.88 13.60
CA ALA A 108 28.35 -26.95 14.63
C ALA A 108 27.76 -27.46 15.96
#